data_AF-A0A7Y3GPS0-F1
#
_entry.id   AF-A0A7Y3GPS0-F1
#
_cell.length_a   1.000
_cell.length_b   1.000
_cell.length_c   1.000
_cell.angle_alpha   90.00
_cell.angle_beta   90.00
_cell.angle_gamma   90.00
#
_symmetry.space_group_name_H-M   'P 1'
#
loop_
_entity.id
_entity.type
_entity.pdbx_description
1 polymer ?
#
loop_
_entity_poly.entity_id
_entity_poly.type
_entity_poly.pdbx_seq_one_letter_code
_entity_poly.pdbx_strand_id
1 'polypeptide(L)'
;FKLINNDKAKLKLNVTTDNATFELNDNSKVEALIEGNNLQVDLLQRANAKVEGDLIKLEIVADNNSVFNGRHLSSEEVIVECDLNSKAYVNSVGQLSLSSKGNSEVFIYNFPAITITAFEGTSKLHKKELKKKK
;
A
#
# COMPACT_ATOMS: atom_id res chain seq x y z
N PHE A 1 4.92 -10.46 -12.89
CA PHE A 1 3.99 -9.60 -13.66
C PHE A 1 4.34 -8.14 -13.45
N LYS A 2 4.26 -7.28 -14.47
CA LYS A 2 4.49 -5.83 -14.32
C LYS A 2 3.33 -5.05 -14.92
N LEU A 3 2.78 -4.12 -14.14
CA LEU A 3 1.75 -3.18 -14.57
C LEU A 3 2.30 -1.76 -14.54
N ILE A 4 2.11 -1.02 -15.63
CA ILE A 4 2.36 0.42 -15.70
C ILE A 4 1.01 1.10 -16.01
N ASN A 5 0.58 2.04 -15.17
CA ASN A 5 -0.72 2.69 -15.29
C ASN A 5 -0.61 4.20 -15.04
N ASN A 6 -0.87 5.02 -16.06
CA ASN A 6 -0.58 6.46 -16.03
C ASN A 6 -1.81 7.31 -16.39
N ASP A 7 -1.63 8.63 -16.39
CA ASP A 7 -2.64 9.63 -16.77
C ASP A 7 -3.95 9.49 -15.98
N LYS A 8 -5.02 9.04 -16.64
CA LYS A 8 -6.37 8.87 -16.07
C LYS A 8 -6.88 7.44 -16.26
N ALA A 9 -5.99 6.50 -16.58
CA ALA A 9 -6.35 5.12 -16.85
C ALA A 9 -6.88 4.42 -15.60
N LYS A 10 -7.89 3.57 -15.80
CA LYS A 10 -8.58 2.84 -14.73
C LYS A 10 -8.61 1.37 -15.09
N LEU A 11 -8.06 0.53 -14.21
CA LEU A 11 -7.93 -0.90 -14.44
C LEU A 11 -8.55 -1.68 -13.29
N LYS A 12 -9.16 -2.82 -13.64
CA LYS A 12 -9.53 -3.88 -12.71
C LYS A 12 -8.89 -5.17 -13.19
N LEU A 13 -8.16 -5.87 -12.35
CA LEU A 13 -7.45 -7.08 -12.75
C LEU A 13 -7.34 -8.11 -11.63
N ASN A 14 -7.28 -9.38 -12.03
CA ASN A 14 -6.88 -10.49 -11.18
C ASN A 14 -5.50 -10.96 -11.63
N VAL A 15 -4.58 -11.16 -10.70
CA VAL A 15 -3.19 -11.53 -11.00
C VAL A 15 -2.80 -12.72 -10.13
N THR A 16 -2.43 -13.84 -10.75
CA THR A 16 -1.81 -14.99 -10.08
C THR A 16 -0.35 -15.06 -10.55
N THR A 17 0.59 -14.75 -9.66
CA THR A 17 2.02 -14.70 -9.99
C THR A 17 2.87 -14.68 -8.72
N ASP A 18 4.06 -15.26 -8.74
CA ASP A 18 4.94 -15.19 -7.56
C ASP A 18 5.38 -13.76 -7.23
N ASN A 19 5.65 -12.94 -8.27
CA ASN A 19 6.17 -11.58 -8.10
C ASN A 19 5.43 -10.59 -9.00
N ALA A 20 4.92 -9.51 -8.41
CA ALA A 20 4.25 -8.43 -9.13
C ALA A 20 4.84 -7.06 -8.81
N THR A 21 4.86 -6.17 -9.80
CA THR A 21 5.21 -4.75 -9.62
C THR A 21 4.14 -3.90 -10.28
N PHE A 22 3.57 -2.95 -9.52
CA PHE A 22 2.63 -1.96 -10.03
C PHE A 22 3.27 -0.56 -9.96
N GLU A 23 3.45 0.07 -11.11
CA GLU A 23 3.92 1.46 -11.24
C GLU A 23 2.74 2.33 -11.67
N LEU A 24 2.27 3.21 -10.77
CA LEU A 24 1.13 4.08 -11.00
C LEU A 24 1.51 5.55 -10.87
N ASN A 25 1.10 6.37 -11.85
CA ASN A 25 1.38 7.81 -11.86
C ASN A 25 0.13 8.65 -12.17
N ASP A 26 0.28 9.96 -12.08
CA ASP A 26 -0.74 10.98 -12.35
C ASP A 26 -2.05 10.74 -11.57
N ASN A 27 -3.17 10.53 -12.25
CA ASN A 27 -4.51 10.31 -11.68
C ASN A 27 -5.03 8.89 -11.97
N SER A 28 -4.11 7.94 -12.16
CA SER A 28 -4.44 6.56 -12.50
C SER A 28 -5.09 5.81 -11.32
N LYS A 29 -5.88 4.77 -11.64
CA LYS A 29 -6.57 3.94 -10.64
C LYS A 29 -6.47 2.47 -10.96
N VAL A 30 -6.18 1.66 -9.94
CA VAL A 30 -6.15 0.19 -10.02
C VAL A 30 -7.00 -0.40 -8.90
N GLU A 31 -7.85 -1.36 -9.25
CA GLU A 31 -8.42 -2.33 -8.32
C GLU A 31 -7.90 -3.73 -8.68
N ALA A 32 -7.23 -4.41 -7.75
CA ALA A 32 -6.62 -5.71 -8.02
C ALA A 32 -6.97 -6.76 -6.96
N LEU A 33 -7.19 -8.00 -7.42
CA LEU A 33 -7.12 -9.20 -6.59
C LEU A 33 -5.82 -9.93 -6.94
N ILE A 34 -4.93 -10.11 -5.97
CA ILE A 34 -3.63 -10.75 -6.20
C ILE A 34 -3.51 -12.04 -5.40
N GLU A 35 -2.95 -13.05 -6.05
CA GLU A 35 -2.51 -14.31 -5.46
C GLU A 35 -1.03 -14.50 -5.82
N GLY A 36 -0.16 -14.48 -4.82
CA GLY A 36 1.28 -14.46 -5.05
C GLY A 36 2.10 -14.38 -3.78
N ASN A 37 3.42 -14.24 -3.93
CA ASN A 37 4.32 -14.10 -2.79
C ASN A 37 4.69 -12.64 -2.54
N ASN A 38 5.06 -11.90 -3.59
CA ASN A 38 5.63 -10.56 -3.48
C ASN A 38 4.90 -9.55 -4.35
N LEU A 39 4.57 -8.39 -3.78
CA LEU A 39 4.05 -7.24 -4.50
C LEU A 39 4.83 -5.97 -4.14
N GLN A 40 5.34 -5.29 -5.16
CA GLN A 40 5.81 -3.91 -5.05
C GLN A 40 4.79 -2.96 -5.69
N VAL A 41 4.49 -1.85 -5.01
CA VAL A 41 3.57 -0.83 -5.51
C VAL A 41 4.19 0.56 -5.36
N ASP A 42 4.47 1.19 -6.49
CA ASP A 42 4.94 2.57 -6.56
C ASP A 42 3.78 3.47 -7.02
N LEU A 43 3.43 4.45 -6.19
CA LEU A 43 2.32 5.38 -6.41
C LEU A 43 2.82 6.82 -6.34
N LEU A 44 2.77 7.51 -7.48
CA LEU A 44 3.23 8.89 -7.59
C LEU A 44 2.05 9.85 -7.87
N GLN A 45 2.24 11.12 -7.49
CA GLN A 45 1.28 12.21 -7.71
C GLN A 45 -0.10 12.02 -7.07
N ARG A 46 -1.11 11.54 -7.80
CA ARG A 46 -2.52 11.35 -7.35
C ARG A 46 -3.02 9.93 -7.65
N ALA A 47 -2.09 8.99 -7.85
CA ALA A 47 -2.41 7.60 -8.15
C ALA A 47 -3.13 6.91 -6.99
N ASN A 48 -4.03 5.97 -7.32
CA ASN A 48 -4.80 5.21 -6.34
C ASN A 48 -4.77 3.71 -6.66
N ALA A 49 -4.37 2.89 -5.69
CA ALA A 49 -4.46 1.44 -5.77
C ALA A 49 -5.32 0.89 -4.63
N LYS A 50 -6.27 0.03 -4.96
CA LYS A 50 -6.97 -0.84 -4.02
C LYS A 50 -6.60 -2.29 -4.35
N VAL A 51 -5.95 -2.97 -3.41
CA VAL A 51 -5.48 -4.34 -3.61
C VAL A 51 -6.04 -5.24 -2.51
N GLU A 52 -6.50 -6.42 -2.90
CA GLU A 52 -7.01 -7.46 -2.02
C GLU A 52 -6.25 -8.78 -2.30
N GLY A 53 -6.13 -9.65 -1.30
CA GLY A 53 -5.43 -10.94 -1.43
C GLY A 53 -4.61 -11.29 -0.20
N ASP A 54 -3.67 -12.23 -0.37
CA ASP A 54 -2.70 -12.62 0.64
C ASP A 54 -1.31 -12.70 -0.02
N LEU A 55 -0.29 -12.23 0.69
CA LEU A 55 1.11 -12.18 0.23
C LEU A 55 2.05 -12.56 1.37
N ILE A 56 3.27 -12.92 1.01
CA ILE A 56 4.38 -13.00 1.96
C ILE A 56 4.95 -11.59 2.19
N LYS A 57 5.31 -10.89 1.10
CA LYS A 57 5.93 -9.57 1.16
C LYS A 57 5.17 -8.50 0.37
N LEU A 58 5.02 -7.34 0.97
CA LEU A 58 4.44 -6.15 0.36
C LEU A 58 5.36 -4.95 0.55
N GLU A 59 5.74 -4.30 -0.54
CA GLU A 59 6.54 -3.08 -0.57
C GLU A 59 5.72 -1.95 -1.21
N ILE A 60 5.62 -0.81 -0.51
CA ILE A 60 4.81 0.33 -0.94
C ILE A 60 5.66 1.60 -0.90
N VAL A 61 5.73 2.29 -2.02
CA VAL A 61 6.23 3.66 -2.11
C VAL A 61 5.07 4.56 -2.52
N ALA A 62 4.65 5.47 -1.64
CA ALA A 62 3.57 6.41 -1.90
C ALA A 62 4.05 7.85 -1.72
N ASP A 63 3.96 8.63 -2.79
CA ASP A 63 4.39 10.04 -2.81
C ASP A 63 3.24 11.00 -3.13
N ASN A 64 3.38 12.26 -2.70
CA ASN A 64 2.46 13.36 -2.97
C ASN A 64 1.03 13.11 -2.46
N ASN A 65 0.00 13.10 -3.31
CA ASN A 65 -1.40 12.90 -2.92
C ASN A 65 -1.90 11.48 -3.26
N SER A 66 -0.98 10.52 -3.38
CA SER A 66 -1.31 9.15 -3.72
C SER A 66 -1.94 8.38 -2.56
N VAL A 67 -2.67 7.30 -2.89
CA VAL A 67 -3.36 6.46 -1.91
C VAL A 67 -3.21 4.98 -2.23
N PHE A 68 -2.59 4.24 -1.32
CA PHE A 68 -2.60 2.78 -1.31
C PHE A 68 -3.64 2.25 -0.33
N ASN A 69 -4.52 1.36 -0.77
CA ASN A 69 -5.54 0.71 0.05
C ASN A 69 -5.43 -0.82 -0.02
N GLY A 70 -4.67 -1.38 0.92
CA GLY A 70 -4.50 -2.83 1.13
C GLY A 70 -5.16 -3.33 2.40
N ARG A 71 -6.31 -2.79 2.80
CA ARG A 71 -7.02 -3.21 4.03
C ARG A 71 -7.42 -4.69 4.02
N HIS A 72 -7.64 -5.24 2.82
CA HIS A 72 -7.99 -6.63 2.58
C HIS A 72 -6.85 -7.38 1.87
N LEU A 73 -5.62 -6.88 2.00
CA LEU A 73 -4.41 -7.52 1.53
C LEU A 73 -3.58 -7.92 2.75
N SER A 74 -3.67 -9.17 3.19
CA SER A 74 -2.88 -9.64 4.33
C SER A 74 -1.45 -9.90 3.87
N SER A 75 -0.46 -9.46 4.64
CA SER A 75 0.96 -9.67 4.30
C SER A 75 1.81 -9.93 5.54
N GLU A 76 2.76 -10.86 5.46
CA GLU A 76 3.63 -11.22 6.59
C GLU A 76 4.69 -10.14 6.84
N GLU A 77 5.34 -9.67 5.79
CA GLU A 77 6.32 -8.60 5.80
C GLU A 77 5.79 -7.42 4.99
N VAL A 78 5.69 -6.24 5.62
CA VAL A 78 5.23 -5.02 4.97
C VAL A 78 6.28 -3.93 5.13
N ILE A 79 6.67 -3.30 4.02
CA ILE A 79 7.56 -2.14 3.97
C ILE A 79 6.78 -0.97 3.38
N VAL A 80 6.70 0.14 4.12
CA VAL A 80 5.97 1.35 3.72
C VAL A 80 6.91 2.54 3.72
N GLU A 81 6.99 3.21 2.58
CA GLU A 81 7.56 4.53 2.42
C GLU A 81 6.47 5.50 1.97
N CYS A 82 6.21 6.52 2.80
CA CYS A 82 5.20 7.55 2.52
C CYS A 82 5.80 8.94 2.67
N ASP A 83 5.62 9.79 1.67
CA ASP A 83 6.05 11.19 1.72
C ASP A 83 4.91 12.16 1.33
N LEU A 84 5.11 13.45 1.62
CA LEU A 84 4.18 14.55 1.35
C LEU A 84 2.78 14.29 1.93
N ASN A 85 1.72 14.21 1.13
CA ASN A 85 0.32 14.08 1.60
C ASN A 85 -0.24 12.66 1.37
N SER A 86 0.63 11.67 1.23
CA SER A 86 0.27 10.33 0.79
C SER A 86 -0.42 9.54 1.89
N LYS A 87 -1.17 8.51 1.50
CA LYS A 87 -1.90 7.64 2.44
C LYS A 87 -1.71 6.17 2.14
N ALA A 88 -1.40 5.39 3.17
CA ALA A 88 -1.31 3.94 3.07
C ALA A 88 -2.22 3.26 4.10
N TYR A 89 -3.06 2.34 3.65
CA TYR A 89 -3.83 1.43 4.51
C TYR A 89 -3.26 0.03 4.37
N VAL A 90 -2.66 -0.51 5.44
CA VAL A 90 -1.88 -1.75 5.39
C VAL A 90 -2.36 -2.77 6.42
N ASN A 91 -2.45 -4.03 6.02
CA ASN A 91 -2.82 -5.15 6.89
C ASN A 91 -1.64 -6.12 7.02
N SER A 92 -0.78 -5.88 8.02
CA SER A 92 0.40 -6.70 8.29
C SER A 92 0.10 -7.71 9.40
N VAL A 93 0.36 -8.99 9.15
CA VAL A 93 0.18 -10.07 10.14
C VAL A 93 1.46 -10.40 10.91
N GLY A 94 2.62 -9.87 10.47
CA GLY A 94 3.93 -10.16 11.06
C GLY A 94 4.72 -8.90 11.38
N GLN A 95 5.47 -8.39 10.40
CA GLN A 95 6.34 -7.22 10.56
C GLN A 95 5.89 -6.05 9.68
N LEU A 96 6.09 -4.83 10.19
CA LEU A 96 5.92 -3.59 9.45
C LEU A 96 7.15 -2.70 9.62
N SER A 97 7.86 -2.44 8.53
CA SER A 97 8.89 -1.39 8.45
C SER A 97 8.27 -0.12 7.88
N LEU A 98 8.45 1.01 8.58
CA LEU A 98 7.79 2.27 8.25
C LEU A 98 8.77 3.44 8.14
N SER A 99 8.77 4.10 6.99
CA SER A 99 9.32 5.43 6.75
C SER A 99 8.18 6.37 6.35
N SER A 100 7.87 7.38 7.17
CA SER A 100 6.76 8.30 6.92
C SER A 100 7.19 9.75 7.16
N LYS A 101 7.03 10.59 6.14
CA LYS A 101 7.50 11.98 6.12
C LYS A 101 6.40 12.92 5.61
N GLY A 102 6.67 14.23 5.65
CA GLY A 102 5.71 15.25 5.24
C GLY A 102 4.49 15.28 6.14
N ASN A 103 3.30 15.25 5.54
CA ASN A 103 1.98 15.19 6.18
C ASN A 103 1.25 13.87 5.83
N SER A 104 2.01 12.79 5.63
CA SER A 104 1.47 11.49 5.22
C SER A 104 0.70 10.81 6.37
N GLU A 105 -0.24 9.93 6.01
CA GLU A 105 -1.04 9.19 6.98
C GLU A 105 -0.97 7.67 6.71
N VAL A 106 -0.47 6.91 7.67
CA VAL A 106 -0.42 5.44 7.59
C VAL A 106 -1.41 4.83 8.57
N PHE A 107 -2.24 3.93 8.06
CA PHE A 107 -3.30 3.24 8.79
C PHE A 107 -3.00 1.76 8.86
N ILE A 108 -2.73 1.26 10.07
CA ILE A 108 -2.32 -0.11 10.32
C ILE A 108 -3.52 -0.92 10.80
N TYR A 109 -3.73 -2.05 10.16
CA TYR A 109 -4.65 -3.10 10.56
C TYR A 109 -3.85 -4.28 11.14
N ASN A 110 -4.54 -5.10 11.94
CA ASN A 110 -3.96 -6.22 12.67
C ASN A 110 -2.86 -5.79 13.67
N PHE A 111 -2.01 -6.71 14.13
CA PHE A 111 -1.09 -6.51 15.27
C PHE A 111 0.38 -6.80 14.92
N PRO A 112 0.98 -6.12 13.92
CA PRO A 112 2.37 -6.38 13.55
C PRO A 112 3.36 -5.83 14.57
N ALA A 113 4.58 -6.39 14.60
CA ALA A 113 5.73 -5.71 15.16
C ALA A 113 6.13 -4.55 14.24
N ILE A 114 6.24 -3.34 14.78
CA ILE A 114 6.48 -2.12 13.99
C ILE A 114 7.90 -1.61 14.23
N THR A 115 8.67 -1.47 13.15
CA THR A 115 9.97 -0.79 13.13
C THR A 115 9.81 0.52 12.37
N ILE A 116 10.09 1.64 13.04
CA ILE A 116 10.05 2.96 12.42
C ILE A 116 11.48 3.36 12.05
N THR A 117 11.74 3.50 10.75
CA THR A 117 13.04 3.90 10.21
C THR A 117 13.13 5.40 9.95
N ALA A 118 11.99 6.06 9.68
CA ALA A 118 11.85 7.51 9.67
C ALA A 118 10.41 7.92 10.03
N PHE A 119 10.28 8.99 10.84
CA PHE A 119 8.99 9.57 11.19
C PHE A 119 9.14 11.07 11.37
N GLU A 120 8.88 11.82 10.30
CA GLU A 120 9.23 13.24 10.17
C GLU A 120 8.02 14.09 9.79
N GLY A 121 8.13 15.41 9.98
CA GLY A 121 7.10 16.38 9.61
C GLY A 121 5.87 16.32 10.50
N THR A 122 4.69 16.33 9.88
CA THR A 122 3.37 16.20 10.51
C THR A 122 2.71 14.86 10.16
N SER A 123 3.52 13.84 9.85
CA SER A 123 3.07 12.49 9.55
C SER A 123 2.29 11.86 10.71
N LYS A 124 1.38 10.94 10.39
CA LYS A 124 0.49 10.32 11.37
C LYS A 124 0.42 8.82 11.20
N LEU A 125 0.42 8.13 12.34
CA LEU A 125 0.21 6.70 12.43
C LEU A 125 -1.09 6.38 13.15
N HIS A 126 -1.93 5.56 12.54
CA HIS A 126 -3.26 5.23 13.05
C HIS A 126 -3.46 3.73 13.16
N LYS A 127 -3.83 3.23 14.36
CA LYS A 127 -4.39 1.89 14.50
C LYS A 127 -5.84 1.86 14.00
N LYS A 128 -6.20 0.81 13.26
CA LYS A 128 -7.56 0.53 12.80
C LYS A 128 -7.93 -0.94 13.02
N GLU A 129 -9.23 -1.18 13.07
CA GLU A 129 -9.86 -2.49 13.06
C GLU A 129 -10.62 -2.71 11.76
N LEU A 130 -10.64 -3.94 11.27
CA LEU A 130 -11.53 -4.32 10.17
C LEU A 130 -12.98 -4.30 10.69
N LYS A 131 -13.88 -3.64 9.95
CA LYS A 131 -15.29 -3.67 10.29
C LYS A 131 -15.80 -5.10 10.09
N LYS A 132 -16.37 -5.71 11.14
CA LYS A 132 -17.14 -6.95 11.00
C LYS A 132 -18.30 -6.67 10.04
N LYS A 133 -18.49 -7.52 9.02
CA LYS A 133 -19.72 -7.50 8.22
C LYS A 133 -20.87 -7.76 9.20
N LYS A 134 -21.81 -6.81 9.28
CA LYS A 134 -23.07 -6.98 10.02
C LYS A 134 -23.95 -7.97 9.27
#